data_AF-A0A8R1DJK4-F1
#
_entry.id   AF-A0A8R1DJK4-F1
#
_cell.length_a   1.000
_cell.length_b   1.000
_cell.length_c   1.000
_cell.angle_alpha   90.00
_cell.angle_beta   90.00
_cell.angle_gamma   90.00
#
_symmetry.space_group_name_H-M   'P 1'
#
loop_
_entity.id
_entity.type
_entity.pdbx_description
1 polymer ?
#
loop_
_entity_poly.entity_id
_entity_poly.type
_entity_poly.pdbx_seq_one_letter_code
_entity_poly.pdbx_strand_id
1 'polypeptide(L)'
;MDDLADCREVFAYFDSKGDERISVQQVGDVLRALGQNPTEAEIHRCIGSFDREARLSFEDFVPIFQSVSKNREKHTVEEFVEGLSHFDKEGNGMINVAELRHLLTTLVVIRNK
;
A
#
# COMPACT_ATOMS: atom_id res chain seq x y z
N MET A 1 -17.73 0.64 12.91
CA MET A 1 -17.25 1.92 13.43
C MET A 1 -17.02 2.81 12.23
N ASP A 2 -16.79 4.08 12.47
CA ASP A 2 -16.96 5.17 11.54
C ASP A 2 -15.77 5.22 10.55
N ASP A 3 -15.72 4.30 9.57
CA ASP A 3 -14.58 4.16 8.63
C ASP A 3 -14.17 5.50 8.00
N LEU A 4 -15.12 6.43 7.87
CA LEU A 4 -14.87 7.77 7.36
C LEU A 4 -14.35 8.75 8.42
N ALA A 5 -14.77 8.65 9.68
CA ALA A 5 -14.19 9.46 10.76
C ALA A 5 -12.77 9.00 11.12
N ASP A 6 -12.52 7.69 11.19
CA ASP A 6 -11.18 7.14 11.37
C ASP A 6 -10.28 7.56 10.18
N CYS A 7 -10.84 7.55 8.96
CA CYS A 7 -10.20 8.10 7.76
C CYS A 7 -9.87 9.59 7.89
N ARG A 8 -10.79 10.41 8.41
CA ARG A 8 -10.57 11.85 8.61
C ARG A 8 -9.49 12.12 9.64
N GLU A 9 -9.46 11.36 10.74
CA GLU A 9 -8.43 11.50 11.79
C GLU A 9 -7.03 11.17 11.25
N VAL A 10 -6.89 10.04 10.56
CA VAL A 10 -5.62 9.67 9.94
C VAL A 10 -5.23 10.68 8.86
N PHE A 11 -6.16 11.10 8.00
CA PHE A 11 -5.87 12.11 6.98
C PHE A 11 -5.35 13.42 7.60
N ALA A 12 -5.99 13.89 8.68
CA ALA A 12 -5.55 15.08 9.41
C ALA A 12 -4.16 14.93 10.04
N TYR A 13 -3.80 13.72 10.50
CA TYR A 13 -2.45 13.45 10.99
C TYR A 13 -1.36 13.62 9.91
N PHE A 14 -1.67 13.36 8.64
CA PHE A 14 -0.73 13.51 7.52
C PHE A 14 -0.74 14.92 6.90
N ASP A 15 -1.73 15.75 7.21
CA ASP A 15 -1.76 17.15 6.81
C ASP A 15 -0.75 17.98 7.62
N SER A 16 0.44 18.14 7.04
CA SER A 16 1.52 18.94 7.62
C SER A 16 1.29 20.46 7.57
N LYS A 17 0.30 20.94 6.81
CA LYS A 17 0.07 22.38 6.60
C LYS A 17 -1.19 22.91 7.28
N GLY A 18 -2.08 22.02 7.72
CA GLY A 18 -3.37 22.40 8.31
C GLY A 18 -4.33 23.04 7.30
N ASP A 19 -4.16 22.74 6.00
CA ASP A 19 -5.01 23.23 4.91
C ASP A 19 -6.06 22.19 4.46
N GLU A 20 -6.25 21.13 5.26
CA GLU A 20 -7.11 19.97 5.01
C GLU A 20 -6.73 19.22 3.73
N ARG A 21 -5.42 19.17 3.43
CA ARG A 21 -4.90 18.49 2.26
C ARG A 21 -3.65 17.66 2.56
N ILE A 22 -3.47 16.60 1.78
CA ILE A 22 -2.24 15.80 1.77
C ILE A 22 -1.57 15.87 0.40
N SER A 23 -0.25 15.69 0.34
CA SER A 23 0.45 15.51 -0.95
C SER A 23 -0.02 14.21 -1.62
N VAL A 24 -0.10 14.20 -2.95
CA VAL A 24 -0.33 12.97 -3.74
C VAL A 24 0.69 11.88 -3.38
N GLN A 25 1.92 12.27 -3.04
CA GLN A 25 2.98 11.34 -2.63
C GLN A 25 2.70 10.65 -1.29
N GLN A 26 1.84 11.22 -0.44
CA GLN A 26 1.47 10.67 0.87
C GLN A 26 0.26 9.72 0.79
N VAL A 27 -0.44 9.65 -0.34
CA VAL A 27 -1.68 8.86 -0.49
C VAL A 27 -1.46 7.39 -0.12
N GLY A 28 -0.36 6.79 -0.59
CA GLY A 28 -0.02 5.40 -0.27
C GLY A 28 0.17 5.15 1.21
N ASP A 29 0.82 6.07 1.91
CA ASP A 29 1.09 5.95 3.34
C ASP A 29 -0.17 6.15 4.18
N VAL A 30 -1.06 7.08 3.79
CA VAL A 30 -2.37 7.27 4.43
C VAL A 30 -3.23 6.01 4.27
N LEU A 31 -3.27 5.41 3.07
CA LEU A 31 -4.01 4.16 2.84
C LEU A 31 -3.47 3.02 3.72
N ARG A 32 -2.15 2.92 3.89
CA ARG A 32 -1.50 1.93 4.76
C ARG A 32 -1.78 2.17 6.24
N ALA A 33 -1.78 3.42 6.68
CA ALA A 33 -2.19 3.79 8.04
C ALA A 33 -3.66 3.43 8.32
N LEU A 34 -4.51 3.45 7.29
CA LEU A 34 -5.91 3.00 7.34
C LEU A 34 -6.09 1.47 7.16
N GLY A 35 -5.00 0.70 7.27
CA GLY A 35 -5.04 -0.77 7.24
C GLY A 35 -5.25 -1.37 5.85
N GLN A 36 -5.11 -0.57 4.79
CA GLN A 36 -5.09 -1.07 3.41
C GLN A 36 -3.66 -1.43 3.00
N ASN A 37 -3.50 -2.40 2.10
CA ASN A 37 -2.18 -2.79 1.59
C ASN A 37 -2.08 -2.62 0.07
N PRO A 38 -2.32 -1.41 -0.48
CA PRO A 38 -2.23 -1.21 -1.92
C PRO A 38 -0.78 -1.28 -2.40
N THR A 39 -0.60 -1.88 -3.56
CA THR A 39 0.63 -1.81 -4.34
C THR A 39 0.83 -0.40 -4.92
N GLU A 40 2.07 -0.05 -5.22
CA GLU A 40 2.36 1.22 -5.91
C GLU A 40 1.61 1.34 -7.24
N ALA A 41 1.46 0.25 -7.98
CA ALA A 41 0.71 0.25 -9.24
C ALA A 41 -0.78 0.56 -9.03
N GLU A 42 -1.39 0.08 -7.94
CA GLU A 42 -2.78 0.40 -7.58
C GLU A 42 -2.93 1.87 -7.18
N ILE A 43 -2.02 2.38 -6.34
CA ILE A 43 -2.00 3.79 -5.96
C ILE A 43 -1.93 4.65 -7.22
N HIS A 44 -0.97 4.38 -8.12
CA HIS A 44 -0.84 5.10 -9.39
C HIS A 44 -2.09 5.04 -10.27
N ARG A 45 -2.80 3.89 -10.31
CA ARG A 45 -4.08 3.78 -11.03
C ARG A 45 -5.18 4.63 -10.40
N CYS A 46 -5.26 4.67 -9.07
CA CYS A 46 -6.31 5.39 -8.35
C CYS A 46 -6.08 6.91 -8.33
N ILE A 47 -4.83 7.36 -8.21
CA ILE A 47 -4.49 8.80 -8.33
C ILE A 47 -4.54 9.26 -9.81
N GLY A 48 -4.48 8.35 -10.77
CA GLY A 48 -4.58 8.70 -12.19
C GLY A 48 -3.49 9.67 -12.63
N SER A 49 -3.90 10.81 -13.23
CA SER A 49 -3.00 11.82 -13.81
C SER A 49 -2.80 13.05 -12.93
N PHE A 50 -3.03 12.96 -11.60
CA PHE A 50 -2.66 14.06 -10.72
C PHE A 50 -1.17 14.41 -10.88
N ASP A 51 -0.86 15.70 -10.83
CA ASP A 51 0.52 16.17 -10.77
C ASP A 51 1.20 15.60 -9.51
N ARG A 52 2.48 15.25 -9.62
CA ARG A 52 3.29 14.73 -8.50
C ARG A 52 3.39 15.72 -7.34
N GLU A 53 3.27 17.02 -7.63
CA GLU A 53 3.31 18.09 -6.64
C GLU A 53 1.90 18.54 -6.20
N ALA A 54 0.84 17.90 -6.71
CA ALA A 54 -0.52 18.24 -6.31
C ALA A 54 -0.80 17.83 -4.86
N ARG A 55 -1.76 18.54 -4.25
CA ARG A 55 -2.31 18.25 -2.93
C ARG A 55 -3.79 17.94 -3.05
N LEU A 56 -4.21 16.81 -2.49
CA LEU A 56 -5.57 16.30 -2.51
C LEU A 56 -6.32 16.78 -1.27
N SER A 57 -7.57 17.22 -1.44
CA SER A 57 -8.50 17.41 -0.33
C SER A 57 -8.98 16.07 0.22
N PHE A 58 -9.62 16.09 1.40
CA PHE A 58 -10.25 14.90 1.94
C PHE A 58 -11.31 14.34 0.98
N GLU A 59 -12.08 15.21 0.34
CA GLU A 59 -13.13 14.85 -0.61
C GLU A 59 -12.57 14.17 -1.86
N ASP A 60 -11.37 14.57 -2.31
CA ASP A 60 -10.66 13.92 -3.42
C ASP A 60 -10.11 12.54 -3.01
N PHE A 61 -9.72 12.38 -1.74
CA PHE A 61 -9.13 11.15 -1.21
C PHE A 61 -10.17 10.05 -0.93
N VAL A 62 -11.38 10.41 -0.49
CA VAL A 62 -12.42 9.43 -0.13
C VAL A 62 -12.73 8.42 -1.25
N PRO A 63 -12.92 8.83 -2.53
CA PRO A 63 -13.11 7.89 -3.64
C PRO A 63 -11.94 6.91 -3.83
N ILE A 64 -10.71 7.38 -3.62
CA ILE A 64 -9.49 6.55 -3.69
C ILE A 64 -9.53 5.49 -2.59
N PHE A 65 -9.78 5.91 -1.35
CA PHE A 65 -9.89 5.00 -0.20
C PHE A 65 -10.99 3.96 -0.39
N GLN A 66 -12.17 4.36 -0.89
CA GLN A 66 -13.28 3.45 -1.16
C GLN A 66 -12.95 2.46 -2.28
N SER A 67 -12.25 2.89 -3.34
CA SER A 67 -11.84 2.03 -4.44
C SER A 67 -10.86 0.94 -3.97
N VAL A 68 -9.85 1.33 -3.21
CA VAL A 68 -8.84 0.41 -2.65
C VAL A 68 -9.48 -0.54 -1.64
N SER A 69 -10.37 -0.05 -0.77
CA SER A 69 -11.04 -0.87 0.23
C SER A 69 -11.94 -1.95 -0.39
N LYS A 70 -12.56 -1.68 -1.54
CA LYS A 70 -13.38 -2.66 -2.27
C LYS A 70 -12.55 -3.74 -2.97
N ASN A 71 -11.34 -3.39 -3.42
CA ASN A 71 -10.44 -4.28 -4.14
C ASN A 71 -9.40 -4.96 -3.23
N ARG A 72 -9.68 -5.06 -1.94
CA ARG A 72 -8.76 -5.67 -0.98
C ARG A 72 -8.63 -7.18 -1.28
N GLU A 73 -7.60 -7.55 -2.05
CA GLU A 73 -7.21 -8.93 -2.22
C GLU A 73 -6.82 -9.50 -0.85
N LYS A 74 -7.57 -10.51 -0.41
CA LYS A 74 -7.30 -11.22 0.82
C LYS A 74 -6.40 -12.39 0.48
N HIS A 75 -5.10 -12.15 0.44
CA HIS A 75 -4.14 -13.25 0.43
C HIS A 75 -4.10 -13.91 1.80
N THR A 76 -4.14 -15.23 1.82
CA THR A 76 -4.03 -15.96 3.08
C THR A 76 -2.58 -16.17 3.45
N VAL A 77 -2.31 -16.43 4.74
CA VAL A 77 -0.94 -16.72 5.21
C VAL A 77 -0.39 -17.95 4.47
N GLU A 78 -1.25 -18.93 4.19
CA GLU A 78 -0.90 -20.16 3.48
C GLU A 78 -0.41 -19.88 2.06
N GLU A 79 -1.04 -18.96 1.32
CA GLU A 79 -0.59 -18.58 -0.03
C GLU A 79 0.82 -17.95 0.00
N PHE A 80 1.10 -17.13 1.02
CA PHE A 80 2.45 -16.56 1.20
C PHE A 80 3.47 -17.63 1.59
N VAL A 81 3.12 -18.53 2.51
CA VAL A 81 4.00 -19.63 2.94
C VAL A 81 4.29 -20.59 1.79
N GLU A 82 3.29 -20.92 0.98
CA GLU A 82 3.46 -21.75 -0.21
C GLU A 82 4.42 -21.08 -1.21
N GLY A 83 4.21 -19.79 -1.51
CA GLY A 83 5.10 -19.02 -2.39
C GLY A 83 6.55 -18.95 -1.88
N LEU A 84 6.74 -18.84 -0.56
CA LEU A 84 8.05 -18.81 0.07
C LEU A 84 8.72 -20.20 0.12
N SER A 85 7.95 -21.28 0.26
CA SER A 85 8.51 -22.65 0.36
C SER A 85 9.31 -23.07 -0.88
N HIS A 86 9.02 -22.48 -2.04
CA HIS A 86 9.78 -22.68 -3.28
C HIS A 86 11.26 -22.23 -3.17
N PHE A 87 11.58 -21.40 -2.18
CA PHE A 87 12.93 -20.90 -1.90
C PHE A 87 13.60 -21.59 -0.71
N ASP A 88 12.86 -22.38 0.07
CA ASP A 88 13.42 -23.26 1.09
C ASP A 88 14.00 -24.51 0.44
N LYS A 89 15.26 -24.42 0.03
CA LYS A 89 16.00 -25.52 -0.62
C LYS A 89 16.24 -26.71 0.31
N GLU A 90 16.21 -26.49 1.62
CA GLU A 90 16.53 -27.50 2.63
C GLU A 90 15.26 -28.22 3.15
N GLY A 91 14.08 -27.67 2.86
CA GLY A 91 12.78 -28.22 3.29
C GLY A 91 12.57 -28.17 4.80
N ASN A 92 13.30 -27.28 5.49
CA ASN A 92 13.27 -27.16 6.95
C ASN A 92 12.32 -26.05 7.46
N GLY A 93 11.60 -25.39 6.55
CA GLY A 93 10.70 -24.28 6.82
C GLY A 93 11.40 -22.93 7.01
N MET A 94 12.71 -22.83 6.73
CA MET A 94 13.50 -21.62 6.93
C MET A 94 14.12 -21.16 5.61
N ILE A 95 14.22 -19.84 5.43
CA ILE A 95 14.91 -19.23 4.28
C ILE A 95 16.05 -18.39 4.81
N ASN A 96 17.21 -18.45 4.17
CA ASN A 96 18.34 -17.62 4.54
C ASN A 96 18.00 -16.14 4.34
N VAL A 97 18.34 -15.28 5.32
CA VAL A 97 18.14 -13.83 5.24
C VAL A 97 18.75 -13.21 3.97
N ALA A 98 19.89 -13.71 3.52
CA ALA A 98 20.52 -13.25 2.28
C ALA A 98 19.67 -13.57 1.04
N GLU A 99 19.07 -14.76 1.00
CA GLU A 99 18.17 -15.19 -0.07
C GLU A 99 16.86 -14.43 -0.01
N LEU A 100 16.25 -14.30 1.18
CA LEU A 100 15.04 -13.49 1.37
C LEU A 100 15.25 -12.03 0.93
N ARG A 101 16.37 -11.41 1.32
CA ARG A 101 16.72 -10.05 0.86
C ARG A 101 16.84 -10.00 -0.66
N HIS A 102 17.55 -10.96 -1.26
CA HIS A 102 17.71 -11.02 -2.71
C HIS A 102 16.35 -11.16 -3.41
N LEU A 103 15.46 -12.01 -2.92
CA LEU A 103 14.12 -12.21 -3.46
C LEU A 103 13.30 -10.93 -3.42
N LEU A 104 13.24 -10.29 -2.25
CA LEU A 104 12.47 -9.05 -2.07
C LEU A 104 13.03 -7.90 -2.90
N THR A 105 14.34 -7.84 -3.15
CA THR A 105 14.91 -6.80 -4.03
C THR A 105 14.79 -7.12 -5.52
N THR A 106 14.93 -8.38 -5.93
CA THR A 106 14.96 -8.75 -7.35
C THR A 106 13.55 -8.87 -7.92
N LEU A 107 12.60 -9.45 -7.19
CA LEU A 107 11.22 -9.65 -7.68
C LEU A 107 10.40 -8.37 -7.67
N VAL A 108 10.57 -7.51 -6.64
CA VAL A 108 9.80 -6.25 -6.51
C VAL A 108 10.26 -5.21 -7.55
N VAL A 109 11.53 -5.22 -7.95
CA VAL A 109 12.06 -4.26 -8.93
C VAL A 109 11.71 -4.63 -10.37
N ILE A 110 11.61 -5.92 -10.71
CA ILE A 110 11.36 -6.34 -12.10
C ILE A 110 9.89 -6.16 -12.53
N ARG A 111 8.96 -6.03 -11.57
CA ARG A 111 7.54 -5.79 -11.87
C ARG A 111 7.18 -4.31 -12.12
N ASN A 112 8.17 -3.41 -12.07
CA ASN A 112 8.05 -1.96 -12.35
C ASN A 112 8.72 -1.54 -13.67
N LYS A 113 8.56 -2.33 -14.74
CA LYS A 113 8.88 -1.93 -16.11
C LYS A 113 7.72 -2.20 -17.04
#